data_AF-A0A2N8C9Y4-F1
#
_entry.id   AF-A0A2N8C9Y4-F1
#
_cell.length_a   1.000
_cell.length_b   1.000
_cell.length_c   1.000
_cell.angle_alpha   90.00
_cell.angle_beta   90.00
_cell.angle_gamma   90.00
#
_symmetry.space_group_name_H-M   'P 1'
#
loop_
_entity.id
_entity.type
_entity.pdbx_description
1 polymer ?
#
loop_
_entity_poly.entity_id
_entity_poly.type
_entity_poly.pdbx_seq_one_letter_code
_entity_poly.pdbx_strand_id
1 'polypeptide(L)'
;MSVTDDELLGDLLYGSARPLWGSKLGDDELVELAADTFKEKPFCVVRHWLILDVMLPESTEREIKVQGLDATVLYAQAAVFDSQNKHLPGDSLLSGYQSDFDGCIFESKDRLYILAGRGARKYVSLPALQALNAYENAGSGA
;
A
#
# COMPACT_ATOMS: atom_id res chain seq x y z
N MET A 1 -29.94 6.79 2.74
CA MET A 1 -28.97 6.80 3.84
C MET A 1 -27.62 7.14 3.23
N SER A 2 -26.92 8.16 3.75
CA SER A 2 -25.54 8.45 3.38
C SER A 2 -24.63 7.43 4.08
N VAL A 3 -23.74 6.79 3.33
CA VAL A 3 -22.71 5.92 3.92
C VAL A 3 -21.73 6.80 4.70
N THR A 4 -21.37 6.37 5.91
CA THR A 4 -20.44 7.07 6.82
C THR A 4 -18.99 6.62 6.62
N ASP A 5 -18.04 7.44 7.06
CA ASP A 5 -16.61 7.08 6.99
C ASP A 5 -16.30 5.80 7.80
N ASP A 6 -16.94 5.61 8.95
CA ASP A 6 -16.78 4.40 9.76
C ASP A 6 -17.24 3.13 9.02
N GLU A 7 -18.35 3.20 8.29
CA GLU A 7 -18.83 2.09 7.45
C GLU A 7 -17.87 1.80 6.29
N LEU A 8 -17.31 2.84 5.67
CA LEU A 8 -16.33 2.70 4.59
C LEU A 8 -15.03 2.09 5.09
N LEU A 9 -14.51 2.54 6.23
CA LEU A 9 -13.30 2.00 6.86
C LEU A 9 -13.51 0.55 7.31
N GLY A 10 -14.67 0.26 7.90
CA GLY A 10 -15.04 -1.09 8.32
C GLY A 10 -15.00 -2.08 7.17
N ASP A 11 -15.63 -1.75 6.03
CA ASP A 11 -15.55 -2.59 4.84
C ASP A 11 -14.12 -2.64 4.27
N LEU A 12 -13.42 -1.51 4.15
CA LEU A 12 -12.07 -1.48 3.57
C LEU A 12 -11.10 -2.39 4.35
N LEU A 13 -11.07 -2.28 5.68
CA LEU A 13 -10.11 -2.97 6.54
C LEU A 13 -10.50 -4.41 6.86
N TYR A 14 -11.81 -4.70 6.99
CA TYR A 14 -12.29 -5.99 7.50
C TYR A 14 -13.24 -6.72 6.55
N GLY A 15 -13.70 -6.07 5.48
CA GLY A 15 -14.52 -6.69 4.46
C GLY A 15 -13.76 -7.71 3.62
N SER A 16 -14.49 -8.44 2.78
CA SER A 16 -13.93 -9.48 1.92
C SER A 16 -12.78 -8.97 1.04
N ALA A 17 -11.71 -9.76 0.95
CA ALA A 17 -10.56 -9.47 0.10
C ALA A 17 -9.97 -10.77 -0.45
N ARG A 18 -9.32 -10.69 -1.62
CA ARG A 18 -8.61 -11.83 -2.21
C ARG A 18 -7.26 -11.99 -1.51
N PRO A 19 -6.97 -13.13 -0.86
CA PRO A 19 -5.67 -13.32 -0.19
C PRO A 19 -4.53 -13.30 -1.21
N LEU A 20 -3.44 -12.64 -0.84
CA LEU A 20 -2.18 -12.63 -1.57
C LEU A 20 -1.03 -12.98 -0.63
N TRP A 21 0.10 -13.37 -1.22
CA TRP A 21 1.29 -13.78 -0.50
C TRP A 21 2.48 -13.00 -1.02
N GLY A 22 3.17 -12.36 -0.10
CA GLY A 22 4.43 -11.71 -0.33
C GLY A 22 5.58 -12.68 -0.09
N SER A 23 6.76 -12.12 0.21
CA SER A 23 7.93 -12.89 0.59
C SER A 23 7.68 -13.73 1.84
N LYS A 24 8.23 -14.95 1.84
CA LYS A 24 8.20 -15.88 2.99
C LYS A 24 9.39 -15.70 3.93
N LEU A 25 10.34 -14.84 3.57
CA LEU A 25 11.54 -14.59 4.36
C LEU A 25 11.20 -13.91 5.70
N GLY A 26 12.10 -14.07 6.67
CA GLY A 26 12.07 -13.29 7.90
C GLY A 26 12.32 -11.81 7.63
N ASP A 27 12.00 -10.96 8.59
CA ASP A 27 12.14 -9.50 8.44
C ASP A 27 13.59 -9.09 8.16
N ASP A 28 14.53 -9.52 9.00
CA ASP A 28 15.95 -9.16 8.87
C ASP A 28 16.52 -9.65 7.52
N GLU A 29 16.25 -10.90 7.16
CA GLU A 29 16.70 -11.49 5.89
C GLU A 29 16.11 -10.76 4.68
N LEU A 30 14.85 -10.34 4.74
CA LEU A 30 14.21 -9.61 3.67
C LEU A 30 14.74 -8.18 3.54
N VAL A 31 15.05 -7.53 4.66
CA VAL A 31 15.68 -6.20 4.69
C VAL A 31 17.08 -6.26 4.11
N GLU A 32 17.90 -7.24 4.52
CA GLU A 32 19.25 -7.44 3.99
C GLU A 32 19.21 -7.68 2.47
N LEU A 33 18.37 -8.62 2.01
CA LEU A 33 18.21 -8.91 0.59
C LEU A 33 17.74 -7.68 -0.19
N ALA A 34 16.77 -6.93 0.33
CA ALA A 34 16.28 -5.72 -0.32
C ALA A 34 17.36 -4.63 -0.38
N ALA A 35 18.14 -4.45 0.68
CA ALA A 35 19.25 -3.48 0.71
C ALA A 35 20.36 -3.85 -0.30
N ASP A 36 20.65 -5.14 -0.47
CA ASP A 36 21.61 -5.61 -1.45
C ASP A 36 21.10 -5.51 -2.90
N THR A 37 19.79 -5.62 -3.09
CA THR A 37 19.14 -5.60 -4.42
C THR A 37 18.86 -4.18 -4.90
N PHE A 38 18.29 -3.33 -4.04
CA PHE A 38 17.77 -2.01 -4.41
C PHE A 38 18.69 -0.89 -3.92
N LYS A 39 19.74 -0.62 -4.69
CA LYS A 39 20.74 0.40 -4.35
C LYS A 39 20.40 1.81 -4.85
N GLU A 40 19.57 1.90 -5.88
CA GLU A 40 19.31 3.15 -6.59
C GLU A 40 17.95 3.79 -6.25
N LYS A 41 16.97 2.97 -5.86
CA LYS A 41 15.61 3.42 -5.55
C LYS A 41 15.26 3.19 -4.08
N PRO A 42 14.69 4.18 -3.38
CA PRO A 42 14.22 4.00 -2.02
C PRO A 42 13.22 2.85 -1.89
N PHE A 43 13.29 2.12 -0.80
CA PHE A 43 12.38 1.00 -0.55
C PHE A 43 11.91 0.95 0.91
N CYS A 44 10.74 0.34 1.10
CA CYS A 44 10.26 -0.08 2.41
C CYS A 44 10.00 -1.58 2.42
N VAL A 45 10.24 -2.24 3.54
CA VAL A 45 9.72 -3.58 3.82
C VAL A 45 8.48 -3.42 4.68
N VAL A 46 7.38 -4.09 4.33
CA VAL A 46 6.08 -3.90 5.00
C VAL A 46 5.37 -5.20 5.30
N ARG A 47 4.57 -5.21 6.37
CA ARG A 47 3.68 -6.29 6.78
C ARG A 47 2.23 -5.81 6.88
N HIS A 48 1.31 -6.78 6.94
CA HIS A 48 -0.12 -6.54 7.09
C HIS A 48 -0.64 -5.55 6.03
N TRP A 49 -0.42 -5.93 4.77
CA TRP A 49 -0.62 -5.05 3.63
C TRP A 49 -1.83 -5.44 2.78
N LEU A 50 -2.42 -4.42 2.17
CA LEU A 50 -3.52 -4.49 1.24
C LEU A 50 -3.14 -3.78 -0.07
N ILE A 51 -3.34 -4.46 -1.19
CA ILE A 51 -3.35 -3.84 -2.52
C ILE A 51 -4.78 -3.41 -2.80
N LEU A 52 -4.99 -2.12 -3.02
CA LEU A 52 -6.30 -1.51 -3.19
C LEU A 52 -6.46 -1.03 -4.62
N ASP A 53 -7.30 -1.71 -5.40
CA ASP A 53 -7.70 -1.27 -6.73
C ASP A 53 -8.82 -0.23 -6.61
N VAL A 54 -8.48 1.03 -6.88
CA VAL A 54 -9.39 2.17 -6.69
C VAL A 54 -10.33 2.26 -7.88
N MET A 55 -11.62 2.12 -7.62
CA MET A 55 -12.67 2.25 -8.62
C MET A 55 -12.86 3.73 -8.95
N LEU A 56 -12.40 4.14 -10.12
CA LEU A 56 -12.47 5.52 -10.60
C LEU A 56 -13.30 5.62 -11.89
N PRO A 57 -13.82 6.82 -12.22
CA PRO A 57 -14.36 7.06 -13.54
C PRO A 57 -13.30 6.82 -14.63
N GLU A 58 -13.72 6.26 -15.76
CA GLU A 58 -12.82 5.87 -16.86
C GLU A 58 -11.94 7.04 -17.35
N SER A 59 -12.47 8.26 -17.38
CA SER A 59 -11.69 9.45 -17.75
C SER A 59 -10.49 9.66 -16.82
N THR A 60 -10.68 9.49 -15.51
CA THR A 60 -9.63 9.64 -14.50
C THR A 60 -8.66 8.48 -14.55
N GLU A 61 -9.13 7.24 -14.73
CA GLU A 61 -8.24 6.09 -14.92
C GLU A 61 -7.32 6.27 -16.13
N ARG A 62 -7.85 6.79 -17.25
CA ARG A 62 -7.04 7.08 -18.45
C ARG A 62 -5.97 8.13 -18.19
N GLU A 63 -6.28 9.19 -17.44
CA GLU A 63 -5.30 10.22 -17.07
C GLU A 63 -4.16 9.67 -16.21
N ILE A 64 -4.45 8.72 -15.31
CA ILE A 64 -3.45 8.01 -14.51
C ILE A 64 -2.61 7.10 -15.41
N LYS A 65 -3.25 6.34 -16.31
CA LYS A 65 -2.58 5.43 -17.26
C LYS A 65 -1.65 6.13 -18.23
N VAL A 66 -1.98 7.34 -18.70
CA VAL A 66 -1.10 8.16 -19.56
C VAL A 66 0.22 8.50 -18.87
N GLN A 67 0.24 8.52 -17.53
CA GLN A 67 1.46 8.74 -16.73
C GLN A 67 2.25 7.44 -16.48
N GLY A 68 1.81 6.31 -17.05
CA GLY A 68 2.40 5.00 -16.80
C GLY A 68 2.07 4.43 -15.43
N LEU A 69 0.92 4.82 -14.86
CA LEU A 69 0.49 4.40 -13.54
C LEU A 69 -0.86 3.65 -13.61
N ASP A 70 -1.14 2.86 -12.59
CA ASP A 70 -2.41 2.20 -12.35
C ASP A 70 -3.10 2.83 -11.15
N ALA A 71 -4.44 2.93 -11.18
CA ALA A 71 -5.25 3.38 -10.05
C ALA A 71 -5.29 2.33 -8.92
N THR A 72 -4.13 1.83 -8.54
CA THR A 72 -3.92 0.84 -7.50
C THR A 72 -2.95 1.42 -6.49
N VAL A 73 -3.24 1.30 -5.20
CA VAL A 73 -2.37 1.78 -4.12
C VAL A 73 -2.09 0.65 -3.13
N LEU A 74 -1.00 0.78 -2.39
CA LEU A 74 -0.65 -0.09 -1.29
C LEU A 74 -0.99 0.61 0.03
N TYR A 75 -1.75 -0.07 0.88
CA TYR A 75 -1.85 0.27 2.29
C TYR A 75 -1.11 -0.80 3.11
N ALA A 76 -0.29 -0.38 4.05
CA ALA A 76 0.34 -1.28 5.00
C ALA A 76 0.10 -0.79 6.42
N GLN A 77 -0.29 -1.70 7.31
CA GLN A 77 -0.49 -1.36 8.72
C GLN A 77 0.80 -1.36 9.52
N ALA A 78 1.89 -1.93 8.98
CA ALA A 78 3.17 -1.96 9.67
C ALA A 78 4.35 -1.89 8.68
N ALA A 79 5.10 -0.79 8.75
CA ALA A 79 6.45 -0.70 8.24
C ALA A 79 7.37 -1.59 9.09
N VAL A 80 8.24 -2.34 8.43
CA VAL A 80 9.32 -3.10 9.07
C VAL A 80 10.62 -2.31 8.97
N PHE A 81 10.85 -1.73 7.78
CA PHE A 81 12.05 -0.96 7.47
C PHE A 81 11.74 0.08 6.40
N ASP A 82 12.37 1.24 6.48
CA ASP A 82 12.35 2.28 5.46
C ASP A 82 13.77 2.76 5.20
N SER A 83 14.25 2.59 3.97
CA SER A 83 15.61 2.97 3.56
C SER A 83 15.89 4.47 3.69
N GLN A 84 14.86 5.30 3.85
CA GLN A 84 14.97 6.75 4.07
C GLN A 84 14.63 7.20 5.49
N ASN A 85 14.28 6.28 6.40
CA ASN A 85 13.86 6.58 7.77
C ASN A 85 12.70 7.59 7.85
N LYS A 86 11.76 7.57 6.90
CA LYS A 86 10.54 8.38 6.96
C LYS A 86 9.43 7.71 7.76
N HIS A 87 9.47 6.38 7.85
CA HIS A 87 8.59 5.56 8.68
C HIS A 87 9.39 4.76 9.71
N LEU A 88 8.93 4.75 10.95
CA LEU A 88 9.46 3.91 12.01
C LEU A 88 8.84 2.50 11.92
N PRO A 89 9.52 1.47 12.47
CA PRO A 89 8.92 0.15 12.59
C PRO A 89 7.59 0.20 13.34
N GLY A 90 6.54 -0.37 12.73
CA GLY A 90 5.18 -0.36 13.23
C GLY A 90 4.29 0.76 12.66
N ASP A 91 4.85 1.76 11.99
CA ASP A 91 4.06 2.82 11.35
C ASP A 91 3.21 2.26 10.22
N SER A 92 1.97 2.73 10.12
CA SER A 92 1.15 2.52 8.93
C SER A 92 1.53 3.50 7.82
N LEU A 93 1.27 3.09 6.58
CA LEU A 93 1.55 3.93 5.42
C LEU A 93 0.59 3.64 4.26
N LEU A 94 0.40 4.67 3.44
CA LEU A 94 -0.35 4.60 2.19
C LEU A 94 0.56 5.08 1.06
N SER A 95 0.72 4.26 0.02
CA SER A 95 1.55 4.61 -1.13
C SER A 95 0.83 5.56 -2.09
N GLY A 96 1.59 6.12 -3.03
CA GLY A 96 1.02 6.63 -4.27
C GLY A 96 0.54 5.51 -5.20
N TYR A 97 0.06 5.90 -6.37
CA TYR A 97 -0.37 4.97 -7.41
C TYR A 97 0.76 4.06 -7.90
N GLN A 98 0.39 2.82 -8.23
CA GLN A 98 1.27 1.77 -8.71
C GLN A 98 1.85 2.15 -10.09
N SER A 99 3.17 2.03 -10.26
CA SER A 99 3.82 2.03 -11.57
C SER A 99 4.10 0.60 -12.06
N ASP A 100 4.43 -0.31 -11.13
CA ASP A 100 4.63 -1.72 -11.44
C ASP A 100 4.30 -2.61 -10.23
N PHE A 101 4.02 -3.89 -10.49
CA PHE A 101 3.84 -4.89 -9.44
C PHE A 101 4.30 -6.26 -9.93
N ASP A 102 5.44 -6.72 -9.42
CA ASP A 102 6.02 -8.03 -9.74
C ASP A 102 6.25 -8.87 -8.49
N GLY A 103 5.61 -10.04 -8.44
CA GLY A 103 5.69 -10.98 -7.33
C GLY A 103 5.29 -10.34 -5.98
N CYS A 104 6.31 -9.99 -5.19
CA CYS A 104 6.17 -9.36 -3.88
C CYS A 104 6.74 -7.93 -3.81
N ILE A 105 6.98 -7.30 -4.96
CA ILE A 105 7.51 -5.95 -5.07
C ILE A 105 6.41 -5.08 -5.68
N PHE A 106 5.87 -4.18 -4.87
CA PHE A 106 4.97 -3.13 -5.32
C PHE A 106 5.78 -1.87 -5.56
N GLU A 107 5.67 -1.29 -6.75
CA GLU A 107 6.39 -0.08 -7.11
C GLU A 107 5.39 1.06 -7.29
N SER A 108 5.68 2.17 -6.61
CA SER A 108 5.12 3.48 -6.92
C SER A 108 6.16 4.32 -7.68
N LYS A 109 5.75 5.48 -8.19
CA LYS A 109 6.61 6.36 -8.98
C LYS A 109 8.03 6.54 -8.41
N ASP A 110 8.16 6.76 -7.10
CA ASP A 110 9.43 7.09 -6.44
C ASP A 110 9.89 6.07 -5.40
N ARG A 111 9.06 5.07 -5.05
CA ARG A 111 9.39 4.12 -3.98
C ARG A 111 8.96 2.69 -4.26
N LEU A 112 9.80 1.74 -3.85
CA LEU A 112 9.52 0.31 -3.83
C LEU A 112 8.97 -0.12 -2.46
N TYR A 113 8.10 -1.11 -2.47
CA TYR A 113 7.53 -1.72 -1.28
C TYR A 113 7.65 -3.23 -1.39
N ILE A 114 8.44 -3.80 -0.49
CA ILE A 114 8.70 -5.22 -0.42
C ILE A 114 7.69 -5.83 0.55
N LEU A 115 6.79 -6.62 -0.01
CA LEU A 115 5.64 -7.14 0.67
C LEU A 115 6.03 -8.41 1.44
N ALA A 116 6.02 -8.35 2.77
CA ALA A 116 6.37 -9.48 3.62
C ALA A 116 5.12 -10.24 4.10
N GLY A 117 5.17 -11.57 4.07
CA GLY A 117 4.13 -12.43 4.61
C GLY A 117 2.78 -12.32 3.89
N ARG A 118 1.70 -12.47 4.65
CA ARG A 118 0.33 -12.45 4.13
C ARG A 118 -0.14 -11.03 3.85
N GLY A 119 -0.85 -10.87 2.76
CA GLY A 119 -1.62 -9.67 2.45
C GLY A 119 -2.90 -10.02 1.72
N ALA A 120 -3.56 -9.00 1.18
CA ALA A 120 -4.73 -9.20 0.35
C ALA A 120 -4.85 -8.13 -0.73
N ARG A 121 -5.74 -8.37 -1.71
CA ARG A 121 -6.11 -7.39 -2.73
C ARG A 121 -7.62 -7.25 -2.81
N LYS A 122 -8.11 -6.03 -2.92
CA LYS A 122 -9.54 -5.75 -3.10
C LYS A 122 -9.78 -4.49 -3.92
N TYR A 123 -10.98 -4.42 -4.50
CA TYR A 123 -11.50 -3.19 -5.08
C TYR A 123 -12.05 -2.30 -3.98
N VAL A 124 -11.78 -1.00 -4.08
CA VAL A 124 -12.29 0.02 -3.15
C VAL A 124 -12.85 1.21 -3.89
N SER A 125 -13.84 1.86 -3.29
CA SER A 125 -14.34 3.13 -3.82
C SER A 125 -13.38 4.27 -3.46
N LEU A 126 -13.37 5.34 -4.25
CA LEU A 126 -12.60 6.55 -3.93
C LEU A 126 -12.95 7.14 -2.55
N PRO A 127 -14.23 7.22 -2.13
CA PRO A 127 -14.58 7.67 -0.77
C PRO A 127 -13.94 6.80 0.34
N ALA A 128 -13.89 5.47 0.17
CA ALA A 128 -13.26 4.60 1.16
C ALA A 128 -11.75 4.87 1.27
N LEU A 129 -11.07 5.09 0.13
CA LEU A 129 -9.67 5.48 0.13
C LEU A 129 -9.44 6.85 0.79
N GLN A 130 -10.34 7.81 0.56
CA GLN A 130 -10.28 9.14 1.17
C GLN A 130 -10.47 9.06 2.69
N ALA A 131 -11.42 8.25 3.17
CA ALA A 131 -11.63 8.00 4.59
C ALA A 131 -10.39 7.36 5.24
N LEU A 132 -9.77 6.37 4.58
CA LEU A 132 -8.52 5.76 5.03
C LEU A 132 -7.40 6.81 5.15
N ASN A 133 -7.18 7.61 4.11
CA ASN A 133 -6.15 8.62 4.13
C ASN A 133 -6.41 9.68 5.24
N ALA A 134 -7.67 10.04 5.50
CA ALA A 134 -8.01 10.94 6.59
C ALA A 134 -7.71 10.32 7.98
N TYR A 135 -8.04 9.03 8.16
CA TYR A 135 -7.77 8.29 9.38
C TYR A 135 -6.26 8.25 9.72
N GLU A 136 -5.41 7.94 8.73
CA GLU A 136 -3.95 7.86 8.90
C GLU A 136 -3.33 9.20 9.31
N ASN A 137 -3.83 10.30 8.72
CA ASN A 137 -3.36 11.65 9.06
C ASN A 137 -3.89 12.13 10.42
N ALA A 138 -5.04 11.62 10.88
CA ALA A 138 -5.58 11.93 12.20
C ALA A 138 -4.85 11.18 13.33
N GLY A 139 -4.40 9.94 13.07
CA GLY A 139 -3.65 9.12 14.03
C GLY A 139 -2.19 9.51 14.23
N SER A 140 -1.57 10.18 13.24
CA SER A 140 -0.17 10.62 13.28
C SER A 140 0.07 11.88 14.13
N GLY A 141 -0.95 12.36 14.86
CA GLY A 141 -0.91 13.57 15.69
C GLY A 141 -0.99 13.33 17.21
N ALA A 142 -0.86 12.09 17.68
CA ALA A 142 -0.90 11.71 19.10
C ALA A 142 0.48 11.37 19.66
#